data_AF-A0A519QJB1-F1
#
_entry.id   AF-A0A519QJB1-F1
#
_cell.length_a   1.000
_cell.length_b   1.000
_cell.length_c   1.000
_cell.angle_alpha   90.00
_cell.angle_beta   90.00
_cell.angle_gamma   90.00
#
_symmetry.space_group_name_H-M   'P 1'
#
loop_
_entity.id
_entity.type
_entity.pdbx_description
1 polymer ?
#
loop_
_entity_poly.entity_id
_entity_poly.type
_entity_poly.pdbx_seq_one_letter_code
_entity_poly.pdbx_strand_id
1 'polypeptide(L)'
;MSRWFAVVPLVVLVALAALFIGWSLKRDPSVKPDALVGQAVPETVLPMLTGAQAGPGHVDLKTAGVGKPMLINVFASWCAPCRIEHPKLMALKDRGVAVVGVAWKDDPAATRAFLDELGDPYAMVLV
;
A
#
# COMPACT_ATOMS: atom_id res chain seq x y z
N MET A 1 -40.91 -22.72 31.76
CA MET A 1 -39.97 -22.39 30.66
C MET A 1 -38.54 -22.51 31.20
N SER A 2 -37.72 -23.38 30.62
CA SER A 2 -36.41 -23.75 31.20
C SER A 2 -35.44 -22.57 31.17
N ARG A 3 -35.00 -22.12 32.36
CA ARG A 3 -34.03 -21.03 32.55
C ARG A 3 -32.66 -21.31 31.92
N TRP A 4 -32.42 -22.54 31.46
CA TRP A 4 -31.20 -22.98 30.77
C TRP A 4 -30.98 -22.23 29.44
N PHE A 5 -32.04 -21.93 28.69
CA PHE A 5 -31.92 -21.25 27.40
C PHE A 5 -31.35 -19.83 27.51
N ALA A 6 -31.45 -19.19 28.69
CA ALA A 6 -30.88 -17.88 28.94
C ALA A 6 -29.33 -17.88 28.96
N VAL A 7 -28.69 -19.04 29.20
CA VAL A 7 -27.23 -19.15 29.32
C VAL A 7 -26.57 -19.51 27.98
N VAL A 8 -27.35 -20.00 27.01
CA VAL A 8 -26.86 -20.43 25.69
C VAL A 8 -26.07 -19.33 24.95
N PRO A 9 -26.52 -18.06 24.90
CA PRO A 9 -25.76 -17.01 24.20
C PRO A 9 -24.38 -16.77 24.83
N LEU A 10 -24.29 -16.83 26.16
CA LEU A 10 -23.03 -16.65 26.89
C LEU A 10 -22.05 -17.79 26.58
N VAL A 11 -22.54 -19.03 26.56
CA VAL A 11 -21.72 -20.21 26.23
C VAL A 11 -21.20 -20.13 24.80
N VAL A 12 -22.04 -19.73 23.85
CA VAL A 12 -21.64 -19.56 22.45
C VAL A 12 -20.56 -18.48 22.33
N LEU A 13 -20.72 -17.33 22.99
CA LEU A 13 -19.72 -16.26 22.99
C LEU A 13 -18.37 -16.74 23.56
N VAL A 14 -18.38 -17.43 24.69
CA VAL A 14 -17.15 -17.96 25.32
C VAL A 14 -16.48 -19.00 24.42
N ALA A 15 -17.26 -19.88 23.79
CA ALA A 15 -16.73 -20.88 22.86
C ALA A 15 -16.08 -20.22 21.64
N LEU A 16 -16.72 -19.21 21.05
CA LEU A 16 -16.16 -18.44 19.94
C LEU A 16 -14.89 -17.70 20.37
N ALA A 17 -14.89 -17.04 21.52
CA ALA A 17 -13.71 -16.35 22.05
C ALA A 17 -12.53 -17.31 22.24
N ALA A 18 -12.77 -18.47 22.86
CA ALA A 18 -11.73 -19.49 23.04
C ALA A 18 -11.18 -20.00 21.70
N LEU A 19 -12.04 -20.21 20.70
CA LEU A 19 -11.65 -20.62 19.36
C LEU A 19 -10.79 -19.55 18.67
N PHE A 20 -11.20 -18.29 18.69
CA PHE A 20 -10.46 -17.19 18.07
C PHE A 20 -9.12 -16.92 18.79
N ILE A 21 -9.08 -16.99 20.12
CA ILE A 21 -7.84 -16.86 20.89
C ILE A 21 -6.88 -18.00 20.55
N GLY A 22 -7.35 -19.26 20.56
CA GLY A 22 -6.54 -20.42 20.22
C GLY A 22 -5.99 -20.37 18.79
N TRP A 23 -6.78 -19.83 17.85
CA TRP A 23 -6.33 -19.60 16.48
C TRP A 23 -5.32 -18.46 16.37
N SER A 24 -5.54 -17.35 17.08
CA SER A 24 -4.64 -16.20 17.09
C SER A 24 -3.25 -16.53 17.64
N LEU A 25 -3.18 -17.39 18.67
CA LEU A 25 -1.90 -17.84 19.25
C LEU A 25 -1.02 -18.65 18.28
N LYS A 26 -1.60 -19.21 17.21
CA LYS A 26 -0.87 -19.96 16.17
C LYS A 26 -0.45 -19.10 14.98
N ARG A 27 -0.86 -17.83 14.93
CA ARG A 27 -0.56 -16.96 13.81
C ARG A 27 0.78 -16.29 14.08
N ASP A 28 1.79 -16.61 13.27
CA ASP A 28 3.05 -15.88 13.27
C ASP A 28 2.86 -14.60 12.43
N PRO A 29 2.73 -13.41 13.05
CA PRO A 29 2.51 -12.16 12.34
C PRO A 29 3.83 -11.57 11.84
N SER A 30 4.88 -12.38 11.69
CA SER A 30 6.17 -11.94 11.17
C SER A 30 5.99 -11.26 9.81
N VAL A 31 6.29 -9.96 9.73
CA VAL A 31 6.47 -9.25 8.47
C VAL A 31 7.67 -9.91 7.78
N LYS A 32 7.48 -10.39 6.55
CA LYS A 32 8.54 -11.03 5.74
C LYS A 32 9.01 -10.03 4.67
N PRO A 33 9.89 -9.06 5.02
CA PRO A 33 10.34 -8.04 4.09
C PRO A 33 11.06 -8.63 2.87
N ASP A 34 11.67 -9.80 3.03
CA ASP A 34 12.49 -10.42 1.99
C ASP A 34 11.74 -11.48 1.17
N ALA A 35 10.42 -11.62 1.35
CA ALA A 35 9.63 -12.66 0.69
C ALA A 35 9.72 -12.62 -0.84
N LEU A 36 9.96 -11.44 -1.42
CA LEU A 36 10.01 -11.20 -2.86
C LEU A 36 11.43 -10.93 -3.39
N VAL A 37 12.48 -11.08 -2.56
CA VAL A 37 13.86 -10.88 -3.01
C VAL A 37 14.23 -11.91 -4.07
N GLY A 38 14.77 -11.45 -5.20
CA GLY A 38 15.12 -12.30 -6.35
C GLY A 38 13.94 -12.71 -7.24
N GLN A 39 12.71 -12.33 -6.89
CA GLN A 39 11.55 -12.55 -7.74
C GLN A 39 11.37 -11.41 -8.75
N ALA A 40 10.74 -11.70 -9.88
CA ALA A 40 10.36 -10.67 -10.83
C ALA A 40 9.27 -9.77 -10.24
N VAL A 41 9.32 -8.48 -10.56
CA VAL A 41 8.21 -7.56 -10.26
C VAL A 41 6.94 -8.09 -10.96
N PRO A 42 5.80 -8.19 -10.26
CA PRO A 42 4.56 -8.66 -10.86
C PRO A 42 4.11 -7.78 -12.03
N GLU A 43 3.54 -8.41 -13.06
CA GLU A 43 2.95 -7.71 -14.20
C GLU A 43 1.74 -6.92 -13.70
N THR A 44 1.92 -5.61 -13.56
CA THR A 44 0.94 -4.69 -12.96
C THR A 44 0.80 -3.50 -13.87
N VAL A 45 -0.17 -3.62 -14.77
CA VAL A 45 -0.51 -2.60 -15.76
C VAL A 45 -1.48 -1.62 -15.12
N LEU A 46 -0.98 -0.46 -14.72
CA LEU A 46 -1.76 0.58 -14.01
C LEU A 46 -1.83 1.85 -14.85
N PRO A 47 -2.92 2.62 -14.76
CA PRO A 47 -3.01 3.92 -15.41
C PRO A 47 -2.04 4.91 -14.76
N MET A 48 -1.42 5.75 -15.58
CA MET A 48 -0.61 6.86 -15.09
C MET A 48 -1.50 8.01 -14.65
N LEU A 49 -1.12 8.70 -13.57
CA LEU A 49 -1.78 9.92 -13.15
C LEU A 49 -1.47 11.05 -14.15
N THR A 50 -2.50 11.55 -14.83
CA THR A 50 -2.41 12.68 -15.77
C THR A 50 -3.28 13.82 -15.26
N GLY A 51 -2.63 14.89 -14.77
CA GLY A 51 -3.35 15.93 -14.03
C GLY A 51 -4.00 15.34 -12.79
N ALA A 52 -5.31 15.54 -12.63
CA ALA A 52 -6.12 15.06 -11.50
C ALA A 52 -6.95 13.81 -11.81
N GLN A 53 -6.58 13.04 -12.85
CA GLN A 53 -7.33 11.86 -13.30
C GLN A 53 -6.40 10.69 -13.65
N ALA A 54 -6.93 9.48 -13.60
CA ALA A 54 -6.30 8.33 -14.22
C ALA A 54 -6.23 8.56 -15.74
N GLY A 55 -5.01 8.66 -16.26
CA GLY A 55 -4.73 8.90 -17.65
C GLY A 55 -5.00 7.66 -18.53
N PRO A 56 -5.07 7.85 -19.85
CA PRO A 56 -5.27 6.75 -20.80
C PRO A 56 -4.05 5.84 -20.94
N GLY A 57 -2.86 6.35 -20.58
CA GLY A 57 -1.60 5.61 -20.62
C GLY A 57 -1.56 4.58 -19.50
N HIS A 58 -1.28 3.33 -19.86
CA HIS A 58 -1.06 2.25 -18.92
C HIS A 58 0.40 1.83 -18.98
N VAL A 59 1.03 1.70 -17.81
CA VAL A 59 2.43 1.30 -17.69
C VAL A 59 2.51 0.06 -16.82
N ASP A 60 3.25 -0.94 -17.30
CA ASP A 60 3.62 -2.08 -16.47
C ASP A 60 4.78 -1.68 -15.56
N LEU A 61 4.60 -1.83 -14.25
CA LEU A 61 5.61 -1.55 -13.24
C LEU A 61 6.95 -2.26 -13.53
N LYS A 62 6.91 -3.46 -14.13
CA LYS A 62 8.11 -4.20 -14.56
C LYS A 62 8.93 -3.44 -15.61
N THR A 63 8.28 -2.64 -16.43
CA THR A 63 8.88 -1.86 -17.53
C THR A 63 9.07 -0.39 -17.19
N ALA A 64 8.61 0.06 -16.02
CA ALA A 64 8.67 1.46 -15.60
C ALA A 64 10.10 2.05 -15.49
N GLY A 65 11.15 1.24 -15.54
CA GLY A 65 12.53 1.73 -15.56
C GLY A 65 13.52 0.72 -16.10
N VAL A 66 13.21 0.22 -17.30
CA VAL A 66 14.09 -0.62 -18.12
C VAL A 66 15.55 -0.12 -18.05
N GLY A 67 16.39 -0.91 -17.39
CA GLY A 67 17.85 -0.77 -17.40
C GLY A 67 18.50 -0.04 -16.22
N LYS A 68 17.73 0.47 -15.24
CA LYS A 68 18.30 1.11 -14.04
C LYS A 68 17.62 0.62 -12.76
N PRO A 69 18.35 0.50 -11.64
CA PRO A 69 17.73 0.32 -10.34
C PRO A 69 16.73 1.46 -10.07
N MET A 70 15.53 1.11 -9.63
CA MET A 70 14.49 2.05 -9.23
C MET A 70 14.01 1.74 -7.82
N LEU A 71 13.47 2.75 -7.14
CA LEU A 71 12.70 2.59 -5.93
C LEU A 71 11.21 2.65 -6.28
N ILE A 72 10.45 1.64 -5.88
CA ILE A 72 8.99 1.68 -5.96
C ILE A 72 8.47 2.14 -4.60
N ASN A 73 7.75 3.26 -4.57
CA ASN A 73 7.15 3.81 -3.36
C ASN A 73 5.63 3.68 -3.45
N VAL A 74 5.05 2.94 -2.52
CA VAL A 74 3.60 2.79 -2.40
C VAL A 74 3.10 3.81 -1.38
N PHE A 75 2.24 4.72 -1.81
CA PHE A 75 1.80 5.85 -0.98
C PHE A 75 0.31 6.15 -1.19
N ALA A 76 -0.22 7.09 -0.41
CA ALA A 76 -1.55 7.66 -0.60
C ALA A 76 -1.64 9.04 0.05
N SER A 77 -2.55 9.88 -0.43
CA SER A 77 -2.82 11.23 0.10
C SER A 77 -3.26 11.23 1.57
N TRP A 78 -3.96 10.17 1.98
CA TRP A 78 -4.46 9.94 3.34
C TRP A 78 -3.46 9.22 4.26
N CYS A 79 -2.28 8.84 3.75
CA CYS A 79 -1.25 8.14 4.50
C CYS A 79 -0.36 9.13 5.29
N ALA A 80 -0.59 9.26 6.60
CA ALA A 80 0.21 10.12 7.46
C ALA A 80 1.72 9.77 7.46
N PRO A 81 2.15 8.49 7.52
CA PRO A 81 3.57 8.15 7.40
C PRO A 81 4.20 8.58 6.08
N CYS A 82 3.42 8.59 4.99
CA CYS A 82 3.90 8.98 3.67
C CYS A 82 4.28 10.47 3.63
N ARG A 83 3.53 11.33 4.33
CA ARG A 83 3.91 12.75 4.51
C ARG A 83 5.24 12.91 5.26
N ILE A 84 5.49 12.06 6.26
CA ILE A 84 6.76 12.06 7.04
C ILE A 84 7.93 11.56 6.19
N GLU A 85 7.69 10.59 5.31
CA GLU A 85 8.70 10.03 4.39
C GLU A 85 9.04 10.98 3.24
N HIS A 86 8.08 11.79 2.79
CA HIS A 86 8.18 12.61 1.57
C HIS A 86 9.46 13.44 1.41
N PRO A 87 9.96 14.15 2.46
CA PRO A 87 11.20 14.91 2.32
C PRO A 87 12.42 14.04 1.97
N LYS A 88 12.43 12.77 2.38
CA LYS A 88 13.49 11.82 2.02
C LYS A 88 13.39 11.39 0.56
N LEU A 89 12.18 11.22 0.04
CA LEU A 89 11.95 10.93 -1.38
C LEU A 89 12.41 12.08 -2.26
N MET A 90 12.14 13.33 -1.86
CA MET A 90 12.66 14.53 -2.52
C MET A 90 14.19 14.53 -2.55
N ALA A 91 14.85 14.24 -1.42
CA ALA A 91 16.31 14.14 -1.37
C ALA A 91 16.88 13.00 -2.24
N LEU A 92 16.15 11.90 -2.42
CA LEU A 92 16.54 10.81 -3.32
C LEU A 92 16.43 11.23 -4.79
N LYS A 93 15.38 11.96 -5.16
CA LYS A 93 15.23 12.57 -6.49
C LYS A 93 16.40 13.50 -6.80
N ASP A 94 16.79 14.35 -5.86
CA ASP A 94 17.93 15.27 -6.03
C ASP A 94 19.26 14.53 -6.24
N ARG A 95 19.36 13.29 -5.75
CA ARG A 95 20.51 12.39 -5.97
C ARG A 95 20.41 11.56 -7.24
N GLY A 96 19.38 11.76 -8.06
CA GLY A 96 19.16 11.07 -9.34
C GLY A 96 18.61 9.65 -9.20
N VAL A 97 18.05 9.28 -8.04
CA VAL A 97 17.39 7.98 -7.87
C VAL A 97 16.04 8.01 -8.57
N ALA A 98 15.80 7.05 -9.45
CA ALA A 98 14.49 6.88 -10.09
C ALA A 98 13.49 6.33 -9.06
N VAL A 99 12.50 7.15 -8.68
CA VAL A 99 11.41 6.72 -7.79
C VAL A 99 10.12 6.64 -8.59
N VAL A 100 9.45 5.49 -8.55
CA VAL A 100 8.13 5.26 -9.14
C VAL A 100 7.10 5.26 -8.03
N GLY A 101 6.12 6.17 -8.10
CA GLY A 101 5.03 6.25 -7.14
C GLY A 101 3.87 5.35 -7.54
N VAL A 102 3.34 4.58 -6.60
CA VAL A 102 2.09 3.82 -6.75
C VAL A 102 1.11 4.33 -5.70
N ALA A 103 0.13 5.10 -6.14
CA ALA A 103 -0.95 5.62 -5.31
C ALA A 103 -1.93 4.49 -5.01
N TRP A 104 -1.85 3.96 -3.80
CA TRP A 104 -2.60 2.77 -3.41
C TRP A 104 -3.96 3.13 -2.85
N LYS A 105 -5.03 2.75 -3.57
CA LYS A 105 -6.42 3.00 -3.16
C LYS A 105 -6.65 4.47 -2.81
N ASP A 106 -6.17 5.34 -3.68
CA ASP A 106 -6.29 6.77 -3.51
C ASP A 106 -7.10 7.38 -4.65
N ASP A 107 -7.73 8.53 -4.39
CA ASP A 107 -8.40 9.28 -5.43
C ASP A 107 -7.36 10.04 -6.29
N PRO A 108 -7.43 10.00 -7.63
CA PRO A 108 -6.46 10.67 -8.49
C PRO A 108 -6.37 12.19 -8.26
N ALA A 109 -7.47 12.86 -7.93
CA ALA A 109 -7.45 14.29 -7.64
C ALA A 109 -6.82 14.58 -6.27
N ALA A 110 -7.09 13.74 -5.26
CA ALA A 110 -6.42 13.83 -3.97
C ALA A 110 -4.91 13.53 -4.07
N THR A 111 -4.54 12.55 -4.90
CA THR A 111 -3.13 12.25 -5.21
C THR A 111 -2.44 13.45 -5.83
N ARG A 112 -3.09 14.11 -6.82
CA ARG A 112 -2.55 15.30 -7.45
C ARG A 112 -2.39 16.45 -6.47
N ALA A 113 -3.41 16.72 -5.66
CA ALA A 113 -3.35 17.76 -4.63
C ALA A 113 -2.22 17.53 -3.61
N PHE A 114 -1.98 16.28 -3.21
CA PHE A 114 -0.86 15.91 -2.34
C PHE A 114 0.50 16.26 -2.96
N LEU A 115 0.68 15.96 -4.25
CA LEU A 115 1.92 16.26 -4.98
C LEU A 115 2.10 17.76 -5.23
N ASP A 116 1.01 18.48 -5.46
CA ASP A 116 1.05 19.93 -5.62
C ASP A 116 1.38 20.64 -4.30
N GLU A 117 0.93 20.09 -3.17
CA GLU A 117 1.23 20.60 -1.82
C GLU A 117 2.68 20.34 -1.40
N LEU A 118 3.18 19.12 -1.59
CA LEU A 118 4.45 18.66 -1.02
C LEU A 118 5.60 18.58 -2.05
N GLY A 119 5.31 18.79 -3.33
CA GLY A 119 6.21 18.57 -4.44
C GLY A 119 6.18 17.12 -4.94
N ASP A 120 6.65 16.92 -6.18
CA ASP A 120 6.63 15.61 -6.84
C ASP A 120 8.04 14.98 -6.89
N PRO A 121 8.35 13.97 -6.05
CA PRO A 121 9.63 13.26 -6.09
C PRO A 121 9.69 12.19 -7.18
N TYR A 122 8.58 11.89 -7.84
CA TYR A 122 8.44 10.68 -8.65
C TYR A 122 8.80 10.95 -10.13
N ALA A 123 9.40 9.95 -10.77
CA ALA A 123 9.57 9.94 -12.22
C ALA A 123 8.24 9.70 -12.95
N MET A 124 7.36 8.92 -12.32
CA MET A 124 5.97 8.71 -12.74
C MET A 124 5.13 8.26 -11.54
N VAL A 125 3.84 8.50 -11.62
CA VAL A 125 2.86 8.09 -10.60
C VAL A 125 1.78 7.24 -11.26
N LEU A 126 1.54 6.05 -10.71
CA LEU A 126 0.49 5.12 -11.10
C LEU A 126 -0.65 5.20 -10.07
N VAL A 127 -1.90 5.20 -10.53
CA VAL A 127 -3.12 5.33 -9.71
C VAL A 127 -4.13 4.22 -9.95
#